data_AF-A0A661THQ3-F1
#
_entry.id   AF-A0A661THQ3-F1
#
_cell.length_a   1.000
_cell.length_b   1.000
_cell.length_c   1.000
_cell.angle_alpha   90.00
_cell.angle_beta   90.00
_cell.angle_gamma   90.00
#
_symmetry.space_group_name_H-M   'P 1'
#
loop_
_entity.id
_entity.type
_entity.pdbx_description
1 polymer ?
#
loop_
_entity_poly.entity_id
_entity_poly.type
_entity_poly.pdbx_seq_one_letter_code
_entity_poly.pdbx_strand_id
1 'polypeptide(L)' 'MPEIREDRAVTDKPSYEELENRIKLLNEQARVLRKTDGLLQVSEKKYRTVFDSSPDAIIIVHGITGEIIDANKILGK' A
#
# COMPACT_ATOMS: atom_id res chain seq x y z
N MET A 1 -22.71 42.01 33.95
CA MET A 1 -21.63 41.59 33.03
C MET A 1 -21.23 40.18 33.41
N PRO A 2 -21.32 39.17 32.53
CA PRO A 2 -20.83 37.84 32.82
C PRO A 2 -19.37 37.70 32.35
N GLU A 3 -18.52 37.18 33.24
CA GLU A 3 -17.14 36.81 32.97
C GLU A 3 -17.10 35.67 31.94
N ILE A 4 -16.42 35.91 30.83
CA ILE A 4 -16.12 34.89 29.84
C ILE A 4 -15.17 33.91 30.51
N ARG A 5 -15.66 32.72 30.84
CA ARG A 5 -14.81 31.60 31.25
C ARG A 5 -13.98 31.20 30.03
N GLU A 6 -12.71 31.61 30.01
CA GLU A 6 -11.72 31.10 29.07
C GLU A 6 -11.66 29.57 29.20
N ASP A 7 -12.17 28.93 28.15
CA ASP A 7 -12.08 27.51 27.93
C ASP A 7 -10.59 27.15 27.80
N ARG A 8 -9.96 26.83 28.93
CA ARG A 8 -8.58 26.35 28.98
C ARG A 8 -8.55 24.94 28.41
N ALA A 9 -8.64 24.84 27.09
CA ALA A 9 -8.00 23.76 26.36
C ALA A 9 -6.50 23.92 26.61
N VAL A 10 -6.00 23.24 27.65
CA VAL A 10 -4.58 23.07 27.92
C VAL A 10 -3.97 22.50 26.64
N THR A 11 -3.33 23.37 25.89
CA THR A 11 -2.65 23.07 24.65
C THR A 11 -1.43 22.21 24.96
N ASP A 12 -1.62 20.89 24.94
CA ASP A 12 -0.54 19.92 24.80
C ASP A 12 -0.03 19.97 23.34
N LYS A 13 0.52 21.13 22.96
CA LYS A 13 1.15 21.32 21.65
C LYS A 13 2.56 20.73 21.77
N PRO A 14 2.88 19.71 20.95
CA PRO A 14 4.19 19.07 21.00
C PRO A 14 5.30 20.11 20.79
N SER A 15 6.44 19.86 21.41
CA SER A 15 7.63 20.71 21.24
C SER A 15 8.04 20.72 19.76
N TYR A 16 8.60 21.84 19.31
CA TYR A 16 9.12 21.96 17.94
C TYR A 16 10.08 20.82 17.58
N GLU A 17 10.92 20.41 18.53
CA GLU A 17 11.85 19.28 18.40
C GLU A 17 11.14 17.93 18.21
N GLU A 18 10.02 17.70 18.90
CA GLU A 18 9.22 16.49 18.74
C GLU A 18 8.57 16.42 17.36
N LEU A 19 8.13 17.57 16.84
CA LEU A 19 7.56 17.67 15.50
C LEU A 19 8.61 17.39 14.43
N GLU A 20 9.83 17.94 14.56
CA GLU A 20 10.94 17.65 13.65
C GLU A 20 11.29 16.16 13.65
N ASN A 21 11.38 15.54 14.82
CA ASN A 21 11.64 14.11 14.96
C ASN A 21 10.52 13.27 14.31
N ARG A 22 9.27 13.67 14.48
CA ARG A 22 8.11 13.00 13.87
C ARG A 22 8.13 13.11 12.35
N ILE A 23 8.41 14.29 11.81
CA ILE A 23 8.51 14.53 10.36
C ILE A 23 9.64 13.67 9.77
N LYS A 24 10.79 13.63 10.43
CA LYS A 24 11.93 12.79 9.99
C LYS A 24 11.56 11.31 9.95
N LEU A 25 10.90 10.81 10.99
CA LEU A 25 10.46 9.42 11.07
C LEU A 25 9.44 9.10 9.96
N LEU A 26 8.42 9.94 9.79
CA LEU A 26 7.37 9.75 8.78
C LEU A 26 7.94 9.75 7.37
N ASN A 27 8.90 10.64 7.09
CA ASN A 27 9.57 10.68 5.79
C ASN A 27 10.34 9.39 5.50
N GLU A 28 11.04 8.84 6.51
CA GLU A 28 11.76 7.58 6.34
C GLU A 28 10.78 6.40 6.13
N GLN A 29 9.70 6.34 6.90
CA GLN A 29 8.64 5.34 6.71
C GLN A 29 8.02 5.43 5.30
N ALA A 30 7.69 6.65 4.85
CA ALA A 30 7.15 6.87 3.51
C ALA A 30 8.15 6.46 2.42
N ARG A 31 9.45 6.70 2.63
CA ARG A 31 10.50 6.28 1.70
C ARG A 31 10.59 4.77 1.59
N VAL A 32 10.57 4.06 2.71
CA VAL A 32 10.59 2.59 2.75
C VAL A 32 9.34 2.03 2.06
N LEU A 33 8.16 2.53 2.41
CA LEU A 33 6.89 2.09 1.81
C LEU A 33 6.89 2.26 0.28
N ARG A 34 7.27 3.43 -0.23
CA ARG A 34 7.34 3.69 -1.68
C ARG A 34 8.32 2.76 -2.39
N LYS A 35 9.47 2.47 -1.77
CA LYS A 35 10.45 1.55 -2.33
C LYS A 35 9.90 0.12 -2.39
N THR A 36 9.27 -0.35 -1.32
CA THR A 36 8.67 -1.68 -1.26
C THR A 36 7.53 -1.83 -2.27
N ASP A 37 6.65 -0.83 -2.37
CA ASP A 37 5.57 -0.80 -3.35
C ASP A 37 6.11 -0.82 -4.79
N GLY A 38 7.12 -0.01 -5.08
CA GLY A 38 7.77 -0.02 -6.40
C GLY A 38 8.39 -1.36 -6.76
N LEU A 39 9.05 -2.03 -5.80
CA LEU A 39 9.61 -3.37 -6.02
C LEU A 39 8.50 -4.42 -6.24
N LEU A 40 7.39 -4.32 -5.50
CA LEU A 40 6.23 -5.18 -5.68
C LEU A 40 5.60 -4.99 -7.06
N GLN A 41 5.40 -3.75 -7.49
CA GLN A 41 4.86 -3.47 -8.83
C GLN A 41 5.76 -4.02 -9.95
N VAL A 42 7.08 -3.95 -9.79
CA VAL A 42 8.02 -4.52 -10.77
C VAL A 42 7.92 -6.04 -10.81
N SER A 43 7.86 -6.71 -9.66
CA SER A 43 7.73 -8.16 -9.61
C SER A 43 6.38 -8.64 -10.14
N GLU A 44 5.28 -7.96 -9.80
CA GLU A 44 3.94 -8.23 -10.30
C GLU A 44 3.86 -8.06 -11.82
N LYS A 45 4.44 -7.00 -12.37
CA LYS A 45 4.52 -6.81 -13.84
C LYS A 45 5.32 -7.93 -14.49
N LYS A 46 6.45 -8.33 -13.90
CA LYS A 46 7.26 -9.45 -14.41
C LYS A 46 6.46 -10.75 -14.41
N TYR A 47 5.75 -11.05 -13.33
CA TYR A 47 4.87 -12.20 -13.23
C TYR A 47 3.77 -12.15 -14.30
N ARG A 48 3.05 -11.03 -14.41
CA ARG A 48 1.96 -10.86 -15.37
C ARG A 48 2.44 -11.02 -16.81
N THR A 49 3.60 -10.47 -17.14
CA THR A 49 4.22 -10.64 -18.46
C THR A 49 4.46 -12.10 -18.78
N VAL A 50 5.11 -12.85 -17.88
CA VAL A 50 5.41 -14.28 -18.10
C VAL A 50 4.13 -15.11 -18.20
N PHE A 51 3.16 -14.84 -17.32
CA PHE A 51 1.86 -15.53 -17.30
C PHE A 51 1.09 -15.30 -18.61
N ASP A 52 0.96 -14.05 -19.04
CA ASP A 52 0.23 -13.67 -20.26
C ASP A 52 0.95 -14.04 -21.56
N SER A 53 2.28 -14.08 -21.55
CA SER A 53 3.09 -14.41 -22.73
C SER A 53 3.38 -15.91 -22.85
N SER A 54 2.97 -16.73 -21.88
CA SER A 54 3.12 -18.18 -21.95
C SER A 54 2.45 -18.73 -23.20
N PRO A 55 3.09 -19.63 -23.96
CA PRO A 55 2.48 -20.25 -25.14
C PRO A 55 1.33 -21.20 -24.77
N ASP A 56 1.38 -21.79 -23.57
CA ASP A 56 0.35 -22.69 -23.07
C ASP A 56 -0.73 -21.91 -22.32
N ALA A 57 -1.96 -22.43 -22.38
CA ALA A 57 -3.05 -21.93 -21.56
C ALA A 57 -2.80 -22.27 -20.08
N ILE A 58 -2.85 -21.25 -19.23
CA ILE A 58 -2.67 -21.37 -17.78
C ILE A 58 -3.95 -20.91 -17.10
N ILE A 59 -4.51 -21.78 -16.25
CA ILE A 59 -5.69 -21.49 -15.43
C ILE A 59 -5.30 -21.64 -13.97
N ILE A 60 -5.60 -20.63 -13.18
CA ILE A 60 -5.45 -20.66 -11.73
C ILE A 60 -6.82 -20.96 -11.15
N VAL A 61 -6.90 -22.02 -10.35
CA VAL A 61 -8.15 -22.48 -9.74
C VAL A 61 -8.01 -22.54 -8.23
N HIS A 62 -9.11 -22.30 -7.52
CA HIS A 62 -9.17 -22.51 -6.09
C HIS A 62 -9.19 -24.01 -5.81
N GLY A 63 -8.20 -24.52 -5.06
CA GLY A 63 -7.97 -25.96 -4.92
C GLY A 63 -9.10 -26.78 -4.27
N ILE A 64 -10.01 -26.13 -3.52
CA ILE A 64 -11.13 -26.81 -2.85
C ILE A 64 -12.44 -26.67 -3.65
N THR A 65 -12.86 -25.44 -3.96
CA THR A 65 -14.10 -25.15 -4.68
C THR A 65 -14.03 -25.42 -6.18
N GLY A 66 -12.83 -25.48 -6.76
CA GLY A 66 -12.61 -25.60 -8.20
C GLY A 66 -12.93 -24.32 -8.99
N GLU A 67 -13.22 -23.21 -8.31
CA GLU A 67 -13.53 -21.94 -8.94
C GLU A 67 -12.30 -21.40 -9.70
N ILE A 68 -12.52 -20.90 -10.92
CA ILE A 68 -11.47 -20.25 -11.70
C ILE A 68 -11.18 -18.89 -11.07
N ILE A 69 -9.96 -18.72 -10.60
CA ILE A 69 -9.46 -17.47 -10.00
C ILE A 69 -8.94 -16.54 -11.09
N ASP A 70 -8.18 -17.07 -12.04
CA ASP A 70 -7.59 -16.30 -13.12
C ASP A 70 -7.22 -17.21 -14.30
N ALA A 71 -7.05 -16.63 -15.48
CA ALA A 71 -6.58 -17.33 -16.67
C ALA A 71 -5.71 -16.39 -17.52
N ASN A 72 -4.67 -16.95 -18.14
CA ASN A 72 -3.82 -16.17 -19.02
C ASN A 72 -4.51 -15.83 -20.34
N LYS A 73 -4.01 -14.80 -21.03
CA LYS A 73 -4.62 -14.28 -22.27
C LYS A 73 -4.73 -15.29 -23.41
N ILE A 74 -3.94 -16.36 -23.41
CA ILE A 74 -4.02 -17.40 -24.44
C ILE A 74 -5.35 -18.16 -24.37
N LEU A 75 -5.94 -18.37 -23.19
CA LEU A 75 -7.20 -19.12 -23.05
C LEU A 75 -8.39 -18.49 -23.81
N GLY A 76 -8.33 -17.18 -24.08
CA GLY A 76 -9.40 -16.44 -24.77
C GLY A 76 -9.19 -16.22 -26.27
N LYS A 77 -8.17 -16.85 -26.88
CA LYS A 77 -7.94 -16.85 -28.33
C LYS A 77 -8.39 -18.17 -28.95
#